data_AF-A0A512L5S2-F1
#
_entry.id   AF-A0A512L5S2-F1
#
_cell.length_a   1.000
_cell.length_b   1.000
_cell.length_c   1.000
_cell.angle_alpha   90.00
_cell.angle_beta   90.00
_cell.angle_gamma   90.00
#
_symmetry.space_group_name_H-M   'P 1'
#
loop_
_entity.id
_entity.type
_entity.pdbx_description
1 polymer ?
#
loop_
_entity_poly.entity_id
_entity_poly.type
_entity_poly.pdbx_seq_one_letter_code
_entity_poly.pdbx_strand_id
1 'polypeptide(L)'
;MHADYYAIRQLSPYRGMLFVVAIECALAHSTNGHSWQVHCKNPFSRYWPSGEWIEGEGGMLNNCQHAAAIIAALENHPPLPFVPQDTLELWLLDKARSLPLALLKTQRAHAAPGKVGDPTWYPFVLTDTRFTAHCLADADAKRDPRAWPVKHRDVLARQINDAARPLPAAQWFRRNPDGGGAGLDAGLRLDPAWIGRQLAAAAFPELPVCECWSQPTQRELVREYHHWIASLLLTQPGLSPATRLRLEDAALQNPEQLLEVYRVLPEITNPARLHAALIAARLTQAASFSV
;
A
#
# COMPACT_ATOMS: atom_id res chain seq x y z
N MET A 1 -13.77 17.39 -21.87
CA MET A 1 -12.49 16.81 -21.41
C MET A 1 -12.83 15.50 -20.70
N HIS A 2 -12.20 14.38 -21.05
CA HIS A 2 -12.49 13.10 -20.40
C HIS A 2 -11.65 12.99 -19.12
N ALA A 3 -12.26 12.55 -18.02
CA ALA A 3 -11.58 12.27 -16.77
C ALA A 3 -11.32 10.77 -16.64
N ASP A 4 -10.11 10.42 -16.25
CA ASP A 4 -9.67 9.06 -15.96
C ASP A 4 -9.67 8.84 -14.44
N TYR A 5 -10.31 7.76 -13.99
CA TYR A 5 -10.52 7.44 -12.59
C TYR A 5 -9.90 6.09 -12.30
N TYR A 6 -8.91 6.04 -11.40
CA TYR A 6 -8.22 4.81 -11.09
C TYR A 6 -7.59 4.81 -9.70
N ALA A 7 -7.28 3.63 -9.19
CA ALA A 7 -6.53 3.47 -7.96
C ALA A 7 -5.17 2.80 -8.22
N ILE A 8 -4.18 3.13 -7.38
CA ILE A 8 -2.85 2.49 -7.37
C ILE A 8 -2.38 2.23 -5.94
N ARG A 9 -1.62 1.16 -5.68
CA ARG A 9 -1.04 0.91 -4.36
C ARG A 9 0.13 1.86 -4.09
N GLN A 10 0.18 2.42 -2.88
CA GLN A 10 1.34 3.15 -2.39
C GLN A 10 2.25 2.19 -1.62
N LEU A 11 3.51 2.08 -2.05
CA LEU A 11 4.43 1.03 -1.59
C LEU A 11 5.76 1.59 -1.07
N SER A 12 6.41 0.80 -0.23
CA SER A 12 7.73 1.04 0.38
C SER A 12 7.88 2.41 1.05
N PRO A 13 7.15 2.68 2.16
CA PRO A 13 6.27 1.77 2.90
C PRO A 13 4.86 1.65 2.32
N TYR A 14 4.14 0.58 2.66
CA TYR A 14 2.76 0.41 2.23
C TYR A 14 1.85 1.45 2.90
N ARG A 15 1.08 2.21 2.10
CA ARG A 15 0.19 3.30 2.58
C ARG A 15 -1.26 3.18 2.13
N GLY A 16 -1.67 1.98 1.70
CA GLY A 16 -3.01 1.76 1.15
C GLY A 16 -3.12 2.08 -0.34
N MET A 17 -4.35 2.23 -0.80
CA MET A 17 -4.69 2.68 -2.15
C MET A 17 -4.67 4.21 -2.24
N LEU A 18 -4.09 4.72 -3.33
CA LEU A 18 -4.21 6.11 -3.76
C LEU A 18 -5.25 6.18 -4.89
N PHE A 19 -6.31 6.92 -4.67
CA PHE A 19 -7.32 7.23 -5.68
C PHE A 19 -6.86 8.42 -6.49
N VAL A 20 -6.97 8.33 -7.81
CA VAL A 20 -6.53 9.35 -8.74
C VAL A 20 -7.66 9.74 -9.66
N VAL A 21 -7.92 11.05 -9.75
CA VAL A 21 -8.74 11.67 -10.79
C VAL A 21 -7.78 12.43 -11.70
N ALA A 22 -7.65 12.00 -12.94
CA ALA A 22 -6.74 12.60 -13.90
C ALA A 22 -7.51 13.21 -15.07
N ILE A 23 -7.19 14.46 -15.39
CA ILE A 23 -7.54 15.11 -16.65
C ILE A 23 -6.25 15.53 -17.37
N GLU A 24 -6.35 16.00 -18.61
CA GLU A 24 -5.18 16.28 -19.46
C GLU A 24 -4.14 17.22 -18.80
N CYS A 25 -4.60 18.18 -17.99
CA CYS A 25 -3.78 19.25 -17.41
C CYS A 25 -3.75 19.29 -15.88
N ALA A 26 -4.46 18.40 -15.20
CA ALA A 26 -4.52 18.35 -13.74
C ALA A 26 -4.71 16.91 -13.25
N LEU A 27 -4.26 16.63 -12.04
CA LEU A 27 -4.51 15.39 -11.33
C LEU A 27 -4.89 15.70 -9.88
N ALA A 28 -5.81 14.95 -9.33
CA ALA A 28 -6.13 14.98 -7.91
C ALA A 28 -5.88 13.61 -7.30
N HIS A 29 -5.34 13.59 -6.09
CA HIS A 29 -5.06 12.35 -5.38
C HIS A 29 -5.69 12.35 -3.99
N SER A 30 -6.20 11.19 -3.56
CA SER A 30 -6.79 11.01 -2.24
C SER A 30 -6.51 9.61 -1.70
N THR A 31 -6.37 9.50 -0.38
CA THR A 31 -6.24 8.21 0.35
C THR A 31 -7.53 7.83 1.07
N ASN A 32 -8.47 8.75 1.22
CA ASN A 32 -9.73 8.57 1.97
C ASN A 32 -10.99 8.86 1.14
N GLY A 33 -10.81 9.36 -0.10
CA GLY A 33 -11.89 9.73 -1.00
C GLY A 33 -12.63 11.02 -0.65
N HIS A 34 -12.27 11.68 0.45
CA HIS A 34 -12.92 12.88 0.97
C HIS A 34 -12.06 14.14 0.78
N SER A 35 -10.79 14.08 1.15
CA SER A 35 -9.82 15.15 0.90
C SER A 35 -8.96 14.83 -0.31
N TRP A 36 -8.88 15.78 -1.23
CA TRP A 36 -8.22 15.61 -2.52
C TRP A 36 -7.15 16.67 -2.71
N GLN A 37 -5.91 16.22 -2.84
CA GLN A 37 -4.77 17.08 -3.11
C GLN A 37 -4.63 17.24 -4.63
N VAL A 38 -4.82 18.46 -5.12
CA VAL A 38 -4.89 18.78 -6.54
C VAL A 38 -3.55 19.34 -7.02
N HIS A 39 -3.08 18.81 -8.13
CA HIS A 39 -1.89 19.27 -8.83
C HIS A 39 -2.25 19.66 -10.27
N CYS A 40 -1.84 20.84 -10.71
CA CYS A 40 -2.04 21.30 -12.09
C CYS A 40 -0.71 21.47 -12.82
N LYS A 41 -0.73 21.32 -14.15
CA LYS A 41 0.44 21.55 -14.99
C LYS A 41 0.79 23.05 -14.97
N ASN A 42 2.06 23.34 -14.74
CA ASN A 42 2.63 24.67 -14.94
C ASN A 42 2.92 24.91 -16.45
N PRO A 43 3.36 26.12 -16.84
CA PRO A 43 3.72 26.43 -18.24
C PRO A 43 4.80 25.51 -18.85
N PHE A 44 5.57 24.80 -18.02
CA PHE A 44 6.59 23.82 -18.43
C PHE A 44 6.06 22.38 -18.47
N SER A 45 4.74 22.19 -18.45
CA SER A 45 4.07 20.88 -18.46
C SER A 45 4.43 19.95 -17.29
N ARG A 46 4.89 20.50 -16.16
CA ARG A 46 5.14 19.75 -14.92
C ARG A 46 3.99 19.95 -13.95
N TYR A 47 3.62 18.92 -13.21
CA TYR A 47 2.60 19.01 -12.16
C TYR A 47 3.14 19.71 -10.92
N TRP A 48 2.39 20.66 -10.38
CA TRP A 48 2.68 21.38 -9.12
C TRP A 48 1.47 21.37 -8.21
N PRO A 49 1.66 21.36 -6.88
CA PRO A 49 0.55 21.50 -5.94
C PRO A 49 -0.22 22.79 -6.21
N SER A 50 -1.53 22.66 -6.41
CA SER A 50 -2.45 23.78 -6.65
C SER A 50 -3.34 24.07 -5.44
N GLY A 51 -3.65 23.05 -4.64
CA GLY A 51 -4.44 23.21 -3.43
C GLY A 51 -5.11 21.91 -3.02
N GLU A 52 -5.93 21.99 -1.98
CA GLU A 52 -6.80 20.90 -1.53
C GLU A 52 -8.25 21.21 -1.91
N TRP A 53 -8.99 20.17 -2.26
CA TRP A 53 -10.44 20.19 -2.42
C TRP A 53 -11.05 19.14 -1.48
N ILE A 54 -12.05 19.55 -0.70
CA ILE A 54 -12.75 18.70 0.26
C ILE A 54 -14.17 18.51 -0.26
N GLU A 55 -14.62 17.26 -0.35
CA GLU A 55 -15.97 16.99 -0.81
C GLU A 55 -17.02 17.61 0.12
N GLY A 56 -17.97 18.34 -0.46
CA GLY A 56 -19.02 19.05 0.27
C GLY A 56 -18.62 20.46 0.76
N GLU A 57 -17.33 20.75 0.88
CA GLU A 57 -16.82 22.07 1.29
C GLU A 57 -16.20 22.85 0.11
N GLY A 58 -15.67 22.15 -0.89
CA GLY A 58 -14.95 22.73 -2.00
C GLY A 58 -13.47 22.97 -1.67
N GLY A 59 -12.85 23.91 -2.38
CA GLY A 59 -11.45 24.27 -2.16
C GLY A 59 -10.93 25.30 -3.17
N MET A 60 -9.97 26.11 -2.76
CA MET A 60 -9.33 27.09 -3.64
C MET A 60 -8.11 26.46 -4.33
N LEU A 61 -8.12 26.46 -5.67
CA LEU A 61 -7.03 25.94 -6.50
C LEU A 61 -6.21 27.08 -7.09
N ASN A 62 -4.99 27.25 -6.58
CA ASN A 62 -4.06 28.26 -7.04
C ASN A 62 -3.35 27.82 -8.33
N ASN A 63 -3.13 28.77 -9.24
CA ASN A 63 -2.35 28.56 -10.47
C ASN A 63 -2.81 27.37 -11.33
N CYS A 64 -4.12 27.09 -11.36
CA CYS A 64 -4.69 26.00 -12.11
C CYS A 64 -5.56 26.50 -13.27
N GLN A 65 -5.02 26.47 -14.49
CA GLN A 65 -5.69 26.97 -15.70
C GLN A 65 -7.06 26.31 -15.96
N HIS A 66 -7.23 25.06 -15.53
CA HIS A 66 -8.45 24.27 -15.74
C HIS A 66 -9.09 23.83 -14.42
N ALA A 67 -9.05 24.71 -13.40
CA ALA A 67 -9.62 24.44 -12.08
C ALA A 67 -11.08 23.95 -12.15
N ALA A 68 -11.92 24.61 -12.94
CA ALA A 68 -13.32 24.23 -13.10
C ALA A 68 -13.50 22.80 -13.65
N ALA A 69 -12.63 22.35 -14.55
CA ALA A 69 -12.72 21.01 -15.14
C ALA A 69 -12.34 19.92 -14.14
N ILE A 70 -11.27 20.13 -13.35
CA ILE A 70 -10.88 19.16 -12.32
C ILE A 70 -11.86 19.14 -11.15
N ILE A 71 -12.41 20.30 -10.75
CA ILE A 71 -13.48 20.38 -9.74
C ILE A 71 -14.71 19.63 -10.22
N ALA A 72 -15.17 19.87 -11.45
CA ALA A 72 -16.31 19.13 -12.01
C ALA A 72 -16.02 17.62 -12.08
N ALA A 73 -14.80 17.20 -12.40
CA ALA A 73 -14.42 15.78 -12.40
C ALA A 73 -14.41 15.16 -10.99
N LEU A 74 -14.07 15.94 -9.96
CA LEU A 74 -14.13 15.54 -8.55
C LEU A 74 -15.59 15.44 -8.08
N GLU A 75 -16.43 16.42 -8.38
CA GLU A 75 -17.85 16.42 -8.00
C GLU A 75 -18.65 15.28 -8.65
N ASN A 76 -18.25 14.87 -9.87
CA ASN A 76 -18.95 13.87 -10.67
C ASN A 76 -18.19 12.55 -10.78
N HIS A 77 -17.26 12.26 -9.86
CA HIS A 77 -16.49 11.01 -9.90
C HIS A 77 -17.42 9.79 -9.70
N PRO A 78 -17.10 8.61 -10.28
CA PRO A 78 -17.87 7.39 -10.03
C PRO A 78 -17.78 6.97 -8.55
N PRO A 79 -18.66 6.10 -8.03
CA PRO A 79 -18.56 5.64 -6.65
C PRO A 79 -17.17 5.09 -6.29
N LEU A 80 -16.71 5.39 -5.09
CA LEU A 80 -15.48 4.86 -4.53
C LEU A 80 -15.69 3.44 -3.99
N PRO A 81 -14.63 2.61 -3.91
CA PRO A 81 -13.28 2.87 -4.43
C PRO A 81 -13.18 2.73 -5.95
N PHE A 82 -12.25 3.47 -6.59
CA PHE A 82 -11.97 3.30 -8.02
C PHE A 82 -11.28 1.96 -8.30
N VAL A 83 -11.43 1.47 -9.54
CA VAL A 83 -10.80 0.24 -10.00
C VAL A 83 -9.27 0.38 -9.97
N PRO A 84 -8.53 -0.55 -9.33
CA PRO A 84 -7.07 -0.57 -9.41
C PRO A 84 -6.60 -0.80 -10.84
N GLN A 85 -5.60 -0.04 -11.25
CA GLN A 85 -5.01 -0.20 -12.59
C GLN A 85 -3.51 -0.51 -12.56
N ASP A 86 -2.94 -0.71 -11.37
CA ASP A 86 -1.52 -0.94 -11.14
C ASP A 86 -1.13 -2.42 -11.27
N THR A 87 -1.38 -3.00 -12.44
CA THR A 87 -1.14 -4.42 -12.76
C THR A 87 0.29 -4.74 -13.19
N LEU A 88 1.17 -3.74 -13.25
CA LEU A 88 2.60 -3.96 -13.40
C LEU A 88 3.22 -3.93 -12.00
N GLU A 89 3.80 -5.04 -11.56
CA GLU A 89 4.28 -5.21 -10.19
C GLU A 89 5.78 -5.52 -10.16
N LEU A 90 6.57 -4.74 -9.43
CA LEU A 90 7.98 -5.02 -9.18
C LEU A 90 8.12 -5.78 -7.87
N TRP A 91 8.55 -7.02 -7.95
CA TRP A 91 8.76 -7.86 -6.79
C TRP A 91 10.24 -8.05 -6.50
N LEU A 92 10.64 -7.87 -5.23
CA LEU A 92 11.84 -8.47 -4.68
C LEU A 92 11.67 -9.99 -4.73
N LEU A 93 12.72 -10.71 -5.14
CA LEU A 93 12.68 -12.16 -5.26
C LEU A 93 13.40 -12.83 -4.09
N ASP A 94 12.78 -13.88 -3.56
CA ASP A 94 13.42 -14.78 -2.61
C ASP A 94 14.63 -15.47 -3.26
N LYS A 95 15.77 -15.49 -2.57
CA LYS A 95 17.01 -16.01 -3.16
C LYS A 95 16.95 -17.51 -3.43
N ALA A 96 16.34 -18.28 -2.55
CA ALA A 96 16.33 -19.73 -2.62
C ALA A 96 15.33 -20.24 -3.67
N ARG A 97 14.18 -19.56 -3.80
CA ARG A 97 13.06 -20.00 -4.64
C ARG A 97 12.91 -19.21 -5.93
N SER A 98 13.53 -18.03 -6.01
CA SER A 98 13.34 -17.07 -7.12
C SER A 98 11.88 -16.62 -7.29
N LEU A 99 11.07 -16.71 -6.24
CA LEU A 99 9.65 -16.35 -6.25
C LEU A 99 9.42 -14.96 -5.62
N PRO A 100 8.30 -14.29 -5.95
CA PRO A 100 7.88 -13.04 -5.32
C PRO A 100 7.93 -13.11 -3.78
N LEU A 101 8.74 -12.22 -3.19
CA LEU A 101 8.97 -12.15 -1.75
C LEU A 101 8.32 -10.91 -1.13
N ALA A 102 8.58 -9.73 -1.70
CA ALA A 102 8.03 -8.47 -1.23
C ALA A 102 7.78 -7.51 -2.41
N LEU A 103 6.62 -6.87 -2.41
CA LEU A 103 6.21 -5.95 -3.45
C LEU A 103 6.90 -4.60 -3.22
N LEU A 104 7.73 -4.19 -4.17
CA LEU A 104 8.53 -2.98 -4.08
C LEU A 104 7.81 -1.77 -4.66
N LYS A 105 7.21 -1.93 -5.85
CA LYS A 105 6.58 -0.86 -6.64
C LYS A 105 5.47 -1.43 -7.52
N THR A 106 4.51 -0.59 -7.88
CA THR A 106 3.52 -0.90 -8.90
C THR A 106 3.41 0.24 -9.91
N GLN A 107 2.94 -0.08 -11.12
CA GLN A 107 2.68 0.89 -12.19
C GLN A 107 1.45 0.45 -12.99
N ARG A 108 0.84 1.41 -13.71
CA ARG A 108 -0.28 1.11 -14.60
C ARG A 108 0.14 0.15 -15.71
N ALA A 109 -0.80 -0.68 -16.19
CA ALA A 109 -0.56 -1.73 -17.19
C ALA A 109 0.19 -1.26 -18.45
N HIS A 110 -0.11 -0.04 -18.91
CA HIS A 110 0.43 0.57 -20.12
C HIS A 110 1.71 1.39 -19.89
N ALA A 111 2.17 1.53 -18.63
CA ALA A 111 3.41 2.21 -18.33
C ALA A 111 4.61 1.34 -18.74
N ALA A 112 5.68 1.99 -19.20
CA ALA A 112 6.96 1.32 -19.34
C ALA A 112 7.51 0.96 -17.95
N PRO A 113 8.04 -0.27 -17.76
CA PRO A 113 8.66 -0.65 -16.50
C PRO A 113 9.76 0.33 -16.08
N GLY A 114 9.65 0.87 -14.87
CA GLY A 114 10.66 1.77 -14.33
C GLY A 114 12.01 1.10 -14.12
N LYS A 115 13.12 1.85 -14.29
CA LYS A 115 14.46 1.37 -13.93
C LYS A 115 14.53 1.04 -12.43
N VAL A 116 15.21 -0.06 -12.11
CA VAL A 116 15.38 -0.53 -10.73
C VAL A 116 16.82 -0.28 -10.29
N GLY A 117 17.02 0.74 -9.43
CA GLY A 117 18.33 1.06 -8.86
C GLY A 117 18.56 0.40 -7.49
N ASP A 118 17.54 0.41 -6.64
CA ASP A 118 17.58 -0.11 -5.28
C ASP A 118 16.47 -1.15 -5.09
N PRO A 119 16.81 -2.44 -4.84
CA PRO A 119 15.85 -3.50 -4.60
C PRO A 119 15.45 -3.61 -3.11
N THR A 120 15.87 -2.68 -2.26
CA THR A 120 15.60 -2.74 -0.81
C THR A 120 14.12 -2.54 -0.54
N TRP A 121 13.54 -3.42 0.26
CA TRP A 121 12.18 -3.27 0.77
C TRP A 121 12.17 -2.48 2.08
N TYR A 122 11.30 -1.47 2.15
CA TYR A 122 11.18 -0.55 3.28
C TYR A 122 9.79 -0.64 3.92
N PRO A 123 9.64 -1.28 5.09
CA PRO A 123 8.33 -1.44 5.72
C PRO A 123 7.77 -0.16 6.34
N PHE A 124 8.64 0.78 6.70
CA PHE A 124 8.29 2.00 7.46
C PHE A 124 9.00 3.23 6.91
N VAL A 125 8.45 4.41 7.21
CA VAL A 125 9.20 5.67 7.12
C VAL A 125 10.33 5.64 8.16
N LEU A 126 11.50 6.20 7.84
CA LEU A 126 12.68 6.17 8.70
C LEU A 126 12.43 6.70 10.13
N THR A 127 11.48 7.62 10.28
CA THR A 127 11.10 8.22 11.57
C THR A 127 10.09 7.40 12.37
N ASP A 128 9.40 6.42 11.77
CA ASP A 128 8.37 5.65 12.49
C ASP A 128 8.98 4.48 13.25
N THR A 129 9.02 4.59 14.58
CA THR A 129 9.58 3.58 15.49
C THR A 129 8.53 2.87 16.33
N ARG A 130 7.24 3.04 16.01
CA ARG A 130 6.14 2.58 16.87
C ARG A 130 5.80 1.10 16.72
N PHE A 131 6.23 0.46 15.64
CA PHE A 131 5.97 -0.95 15.42
C PHE A 131 6.69 -1.82 16.47
N THR A 132 5.89 -2.52 17.26
CA THR A 132 6.32 -3.55 18.21
C THR A 132 5.70 -4.88 17.83
N ALA A 133 6.50 -5.93 17.94
CA ALA A 133 6.12 -7.30 17.61
C ALA A 133 6.15 -8.18 18.85
N HIS A 134 5.03 -8.80 19.21
CA HIS A 134 4.89 -9.65 20.40
C HIS A 134 5.70 -10.94 20.26
N CYS A 135 5.82 -11.48 19.05
CA CYS A 135 6.60 -12.68 18.79
C CYS A 135 8.11 -12.55 19.11
N LEU A 136 8.60 -11.32 19.33
CA LEU A 136 9.99 -11.04 19.70
C LEU A 136 10.20 -10.85 21.21
N ALA A 137 9.14 -10.81 22.03
CA ALA A 137 9.23 -10.49 23.45
C ALA A 137 10.19 -11.41 24.23
N ASP A 138 10.18 -12.72 23.94
CA ASP A 138 11.10 -13.68 24.57
C ASP A 138 12.57 -13.43 24.19
N ALA A 139 12.82 -12.98 22.95
CA ALA A 139 14.16 -12.66 22.49
C ALA A 139 14.67 -11.37 23.14
N ASP A 140 13.79 -10.39 23.32
CA ASP A 140 14.11 -9.14 24.01
C ASP A 140 14.40 -9.38 25.49
N ALA A 141 13.60 -10.22 26.16
CA ALA A 141 13.77 -10.55 27.57
C ALA A 141 15.10 -11.28 27.87
N LYS A 142 15.62 -12.06 26.92
CA LYS A 142 16.90 -12.79 27.05
C LYS A 142 18.12 -11.92 26.73
N ARG A 143 17.92 -10.68 26.28
CA ARG A 143 18.99 -9.85 25.78
C ARG A 143 19.77 -9.20 26.91
N ASP A 144 21.08 -9.01 26.71
CA ASP A 144 21.91 -8.23 27.63
C ASP A 144 21.33 -6.80 27.77
N PRO A 145 20.95 -6.36 28.98
CA PRO A 145 20.44 -5.01 29.22
C PRO A 145 21.41 -3.90 28.79
N ARG A 146 22.72 -4.19 28.65
CA ARG A 146 23.73 -3.25 28.18
C ARG A 146 23.85 -3.19 26.65
N ALA A 147 23.21 -4.10 25.92
CA ALA A 147 23.24 -4.09 24.46
C ALA A 147 22.37 -2.97 23.89
N TRP A 148 22.76 -2.42 22.74
CA TRP A 148 21.98 -1.41 22.03
C TRP A 148 20.58 -1.93 21.69
N PRO A 149 19.50 -1.17 21.94
CA PRO A 149 18.14 -1.61 21.64
C PRO A 149 18.00 -1.94 20.15
N VAL A 150 17.33 -3.05 19.86
CA VAL A 150 17.01 -3.45 18.48
C VAL A 150 15.55 -3.13 18.27
N LYS A 151 15.27 -2.32 17.27
CA LYS A 151 13.89 -1.96 16.93
C LYS A 151 13.28 -3.09 16.13
N HIS A 152 12.04 -3.49 16.45
CA HIS A 152 11.40 -4.66 15.80
C HIS A 152 11.21 -4.40 14.31
N ARG A 153 11.02 -3.14 13.91
CA ARG A 153 11.02 -2.70 12.51
C ARG A 153 12.30 -3.08 11.75
N ASP A 154 13.46 -3.00 12.40
CA ASP A 154 14.76 -3.27 11.79
C ASP A 154 14.96 -4.78 11.68
N VAL A 155 14.45 -5.56 12.65
CA VAL A 155 14.39 -7.03 12.58
C VAL A 155 13.55 -7.48 11.40
N LEU A 156 12.34 -6.92 11.23
CA LEU A 156 11.46 -7.20 10.11
C LEU A 156 12.13 -6.84 8.77
N ALA A 157 12.61 -5.60 8.62
CA ALA A 157 13.25 -5.15 7.40
C ALA A 157 14.46 -6.03 7.04
N ARG A 158 15.27 -6.39 8.04
CA ARG A 158 16.41 -7.28 7.86
C ARG A 158 15.97 -8.68 7.43
N GLN A 159 14.97 -9.27 8.07
CA GLN A 159 14.46 -10.60 7.71
C GLN A 159 14.07 -10.68 6.23
N ILE A 160 13.29 -9.71 5.74
CA ILE A 160 12.84 -9.69 4.34
C ILE A 160 14.01 -9.47 3.39
N ASN A 161 14.85 -8.46 3.65
CA ASN A 161 15.94 -8.13 2.73
C ASN A 161 17.05 -9.21 2.74
N ASP A 162 17.30 -9.88 3.87
CA ASP A 162 18.28 -10.96 3.96
C ASP A 162 17.83 -12.23 3.20
N ALA A 163 16.52 -12.50 3.11
CA ALA A 163 16.02 -13.62 2.30
C ALA A 163 16.24 -13.44 0.79
N ALA A 164 16.45 -12.20 0.32
CA ALA A 164 16.84 -11.91 -1.06
C ALA A 164 18.37 -11.90 -1.27
N ARG A 165 19.17 -11.98 -0.21
CA ARG A 165 20.64 -11.93 -0.28
C ARG A 165 21.25 -13.33 -0.52
N PRO A 166 22.50 -13.38 -1.03
CA PRO A 166 23.30 -12.28 -1.58
C PRO A 166 22.83 -11.86 -2.98
N LEU A 167 23.19 -10.62 -3.36
CA LEU A 167 22.87 -10.02 -4.66
C LEU A 167 21.35 -10.03 -4.95
N PRO A 168 20.56 -9.23 -4.22
CA PRO A 168 19.11 -9.22 -4.36
C PRO A 168 18.70 -8.93 -5.80
N ALA A 169 17.80 -9.76 -6.31
CA ALA A 169 17.20 -9.62 -7.62
C ALA A 169 15.75 -9.15 -7.47
N ALA A 170 15.30 -8.38 -8.45
CA ALA A 170 13.92 -7.92 -8.53
C ALA A 170 13.43 -8.00 -9.97
N GLN A 171 12.17 -8.36 -10.17
CA GLN A 171 11.59 -8.49 -11.51
C GLN A 171 10.23 -7.83 -11.59
N TRP A 172 10.01 -7.13 -12.71
CA TRP A 172 8.67 -6.66 -13.08
C TRP A 172 7.83 -7.82 -13.62
N PHE A 173 6.62 -7.94 -13.11
CA PHE A 173 5.61 -8.86 -13.60
C PHE A 173 4.42 -8.08 -14.12
N ARG A 174 3.89 -8.50 -15.26
CA ARG A 174 2.55 -8.09 -15.69
C ARG A 174 1.55 -9.10 -15.13
N ARG A 175 0.63 -8.63 -14.30
CA ARG A 175 -0.40 -9.46 -13.67
C ARG A 175 -1.53 -9.73 -14.64
N ASN A 176 -1.96 -10.99 -14.67
CA ASN A 176 -3.06 -11.48 -15.46
C ASN A 176 -4.36 -11.37 -14.66
N PRO A 177 -5.55 -11.34 -15.32
CA PRO A 177 -6.83 -11.30 -14.61
C PRO A 177 -7.10 -12.50 -13.70
N ASP A 178 -6.44 -13.64 -13.93
CA ASP A 178 -6.52 -14.85 -13.08
C ASP A 178 -5.63 -14.77 -11.82
N GLY A 179 -4.95 -13.65 -11.60
CA GLY A 179 -4.01 -13.45 -10.50
C GLY A 179 -2.62 -14.04 -10.77
N GLY A 180 -2.37 -14.68 -11.91
CA GLY A 180 -1.03 -15.09 -12.36
C GLY A 180 -0.22 -13.91 -12.91
N GLY A 181 0.99 -14.17 -13.41
CA GLY A 181 1.79 -13.10 -14.00
C GLY A 181 2.94 -13.54 -14.88
N ALA A 182 3.23 -12.71 -15.88
CA ALA A 182 4.33 -12.87 -16.81
C ALA A 182 5.54 -12.03 -16.37
N GLY A 183 6.68 -12.67 -16.13
CA GLY A 183 7.94 -12.00 -15.82
C GLY A 183 8.51 -11.28 -17.03
N LEU A 184 8.79 -9.99 -16.90
CA LEU A 184 9.29 -9.16 -17.99
C LEU A 184 10.82 -9.17 -18.06
N ASP A 185 11.35 -8.77 -19.23
CA ASP A 185 12.76 -8.38 -19.39
C ASP A 185 13.00 -6.97 -18.81
N ALA A 186 12.66 -6.82 -17.54
CA ALA A 186 12.81 -5.58 -16.80
C ALA A 186 12.94 -5.88 -15.31
N GLY A 187 13.96 -5.32 -14.68
CA GLY A 187 14.26 -5.59 -13.28
C GLY A 187 15.72 -5.33 -12.95
N LEU A 188 16.18 -6.00 -11.91
CA LEU A 188 17.56 -5.94 -11.43
C LEU A 188 18.11 -7.35 -11.28
N ARG A 189 19.30 -7.58 -11.86
CA ARG A 189 20.03 -8.87 -11.79
C ARG A 189 19.15 -10.06 -12.19
N LEU A 190 18.46 -9.92 -13.32
CA LEU A 190 17.62 -10.98 -13.86
C LEU A 190 18.48 -12.15 -14.34
N ASP A 191 18.05 -13.36 -13.97
CA ASP A 191 18.48 -14.57 -14.66
C ASP A 191 17.78 -14.61 -16.05
N PRO A 192 18.50 -14.87 -17.15
CA PRO A 192 17.90 -15.02 -18.48
C PRO A 192 16.73 -16.01 -18.51
N ALA A 193 16.76 -17.07 -17.68
CA ALA A 193 15.68 -18.05 -17.58
C ALA A 193 14.38 -17.47 -16.98
N TRP A 194 14.42 -16.30 -16.36
CA TRP A 194 13.24 -15.64 -15.80
C TRP A 194 12.52 -14.73 -16.80
N ILE A 195 13.14 -14.41 -17.93
CA ILE A 195 12.54 -13.54 -18.93
C ILE A 195 11.40 -14.30 -19.61
N GLY A 196 10.19 -13.73 -19.55
CA GLY A 196 8.97 -14.34 -20.11
C GLY A 196 8.35 -15.45 -19.25
N ARG A 197 8.91 -15.76 -18.08
CA ARG A 197 8.39 -16.84 -17.21
C ARG A 197 6.95 -16.59 -16.81
N GLN A 198 6.15 -17.64 -16.76
CA GLN A 198 4.78 -17.59 -16.26
C GLN A 198 4.72 -18.13 -14.84
N LEU A 199 4.16 -17.34 -13.93
CA LEU A 199 3.92 -17.75 -12.55
C LEU A 199 2.40 -17.79 -12.30
N ALA A 200 1.94 -18.88 -11.70
CA ALA A 200 0.55 -19.03 -11.28
C ALA A 200 0.20 -18.07 -10.13
N ALA A 201 -1.08 -17.83 -9.89
CA ALA A 201 -1.54 -16.91 -8.85
C ALA A 201 -0.97 -17.22 -7.46
N ALA A 202 -0.89 -18.50 -7.10
CA ALA A 202 -0.34 -18.95 -5.81
C ALA A 202 1.14 -18.63 -5.60
N ALA A 203 1.89 -18.25 -6.65
CA ALA A 203 3.28 -17.83 -6.52
C ALA A 203 3.42 -16.38 -6.01
N PHE A 204 2.35 -15.59 -6.09
CA PHE A 204 2.34 -14.22 -5.63
C PHE A 204 1.68 -14.13 -4.27
N PRO A 205 2.34 -13.54 -3.26
CA PRO A 205 1.70 -13.20 -2.01
C PRO A 205 0.48 -12.32 -2.25
N GLU A 206 -0.63 -12.64 -1.58
CA GLU A 206 -1.85 -11.82 -1.59
C GLU A 206 -1.60 -10.44 -0.95
N LEU A 207 -0.77 -10.40 0.09
CA LEU A 207 -0.36 -9.19 0.80
C LEU A 207 1.01 -8.71 0.31
N PRO A 208 1.44 -7.46 0.62
CA PRO A 208 2.69 -6.89 0.11
C PRO A 208 3.96 -7.68 0.44
N VAL A 209 3.91 -8.61 1.40
CA VAL A 209 5.03 -9.45 1.80
C VAL A 209 4.59 -10.91 1.94
N CYS A 210 5.44 -11.83 1.55
CA CYS A 210 5.21 -13.27 1.72
C CYS A 210 5.18 -13.65 3.21
N GLU A 211 4.12 -14.34 3.64
CA GLU A 211 4.00 -14.91 5.00
C GLU A 211 4.60 -16.34 5.09
N CYS A 212 5.02 -16.95 3.97
CA CYS A 212 5.49 -18.34 3.92
C CYS A 212 6.97 -18.49 4.32
N TRP A 213 7.26 -18.42 5.63
CA TRP A 213 8.60 -18.64 6.20
C TRP A 213 8.76 -20.02 6.83
N SER A 214 9.98 -20.54 6.88
CA SER A 214 10.28 -21.83 7.54
C SER A 214 10.19 -21.73 9.05
N GLN A 215 10.72 -20.65 9.64
CA GLN A 215 10.72 -20.46 11.09
C GLN A 215 9.38 -19.87 11.58
N PRO A 216 8.77 -20.41 12.65
CA PRO A 216 7.51 -19.90 13.19
C PRO A 216 7.57 -18.41 13.57
N THR A 217 8.64 -17.97 14.25
CA THR A 217 8.82 -16.57 14.65
C THR A 217 8.91 -15.62 13.45
N GLN A 218 9.50 -16.08 12.33
CA GLN A 218 9.59 -15.28 11.11
C GLN A 218 8.23 -15.11 10.43
N ARG A 219 7.40 -16.16 10.44
CA ARG A 219 6.01 -16.09 9.95
C ARG A 219 5.19 -15.12 10.79
N GLU A 220 5.29 -15.24 12.11
CA GLU A 220 4.52 -14.40 13.03
C GLU A 220 4.94 -12.93 12.94
N LEU A 221 6.24 -12.63 12.79
CA LEU A 221 6.71 -11.25 12.63
C LEU A 221 6.11 -10.57 11.39
N VAL A 222 5.98 -11.28 10.26
CA VAL A 222 5.35 -10.73 9.06
C VAL A 222 3.84 -10.60 9.24
N ARG A 223 3.20 -11.56 9.92
CA ARG A 223 1.78 -11.49 10.24
C ARG A 223 1.46 -10.30 11.14
N GLU A 224 2.22 -10.08 12.21
CA GLU A 224 2.06 -8.93 13.10
C GLU A 224 2.32 -7.60 12.37
N TYR A 225 3.25 -7.57 11.41
CA TYR A 225 3.39 -6.42 10.51
C TYR A 225 2.12 -6.16 9.68
N HIS A 226 1.53 -7.19 9.06
CA HIS A 226 0.28 -7.03 8.33
C HIS A 226 -0.88 -6.60 9.24
N HIS A 227 -0.93 -7.10 10.48
CA HIS A 227 -1.90 -6.62 11.48
C HIS A 227 -1.69 -5.15 11.81
N TRP A 228 -0.44 -4.70 11.97
CA TRP A 228 -0.09 -3.31 12.23
C TRP A 228 -0.56 -2.36 11.12
N ILE A 229 -0.48 -2.78 9.85
CA ILE A 229 -0.96 -2.00 8.70
C ILE A 229 -2.35 -2.43 8.20
N ALA A 230 -3.13 -3.14 9.01
CA ALA A 230 -4.35 -3.82 8.55
C ALA A 230 -5.37 -2.87 7.94
N SER A 231 -5.65 -1.72 8.58
CA SER A 231 -6.58 -0.71 8.05
C SER A 231 -6.20 -0.27 6.63
N LEU A 232 -4.90 -0.12 6.35
CA LEU A 232 -4.42 0.23 5.02
C LEU A 232 -4.58 -0.92 4.03
N LEU A 233 -4.28 -2.15 4.44
CA LEU A 233 -4.43 -3.34 3.58
C LEU A 233 -5.89 -3.58 3.19
N LEU A 234 -6.85 -3.22 4.05
CA LEU A 234 -8.28 -3.28 3.76
C LEU A 234 -8.72 -2.32 2.65
N THR A 235 -7.87 -1.41 2.16
CA THR A 235 -8.21 -0.62 0.96
C THR A 235 -8.03 -1.42 -0.34
N GLN A 236 -7.36 -2.57 -0.30
CA GLN A 236 -7.17 -3.43 -1.47
C GLN A 236 -8.45 -4.23 -1.79
N PRO A 237 -8.87 -4.28 -3.06
CA PRO A 237 -9.92 -5.19 -3.50
C PRO A 237 -9.36 -6.59 -3.77
N GLY A 238 -10.27 -7.58 -3.86
CA GLY A 238 -9.90 -8.95 -4.25
C GLY A 238 -9.15 -9.74 -3.19
N LEU A 239 -9.17 -9.28 -1.93
CA LEU A 239 -8.73 -10.08 -0.79
C LEU A 239 -9.67 -11.27 -0.61
N SER A 240 -9.11 -12.44 -0.39
CA SER A 240 -9.84 -13.64 0.00
C SER A 240 -10.64 -13.38 1.28
N PRO A 241 -11.82 -14.02 1.43
CA PRO A 241 -12.67 -13.82 2.61
C PRO A 241 -11.94 -14.05 3.94
N ALA A 242 -11.03 -15.04 3.98
CA ALA A 242 -10.26 -15.36 5.17
C ALA A 242 -9.23 -14.27 5.51
N THR A 243 -8.49 -13.76 4.52
CA THR A 243 -7.53 -12.67 4.73
C THR A 243 -8.24 -11.39 5.10
N ARG A 244 -9.35 -11.06 4.44
CA ARG A 244 -10.14 -9.87 4.75
C ARG A 244 -10.70 -9.89 6.17
N LEU A 245 -11.32 -11.00 6.60
CA LEU A 245 -11.82 -11.13 7.97
C LEU A 245 -10.71 -10.95 9.01
N ARG A 246 -9.54 -11.57 8.79
CA ARG A 246 -8.38 -11.43 9.68
C ARG A 246 -7.89 -9.99 9.77
N LEU A 247 -7.83 -9.28 8.65
CA LEU A 247 -7.42 -7.87 8.62
C LEU A 247 -8.47 -6.96 9.25
N GLU A 248 -9.77 -7.24 9.05
CA GLU A 248 -10.85 -6.53 9.75
C GLU A 248 -10.69 -6.68 11.27
N ASP A 249 -10.48 -7.90 11.77
CA ASP A 249 -10.25 -8.15 13.19
C ASP A 249 -9.03 -7.40 13.75
N ALA A 250 -7.92 -7.38 12.99
CA ALA A 250 -6.72 -6.65 13.38
C ALA A 250 -6.93 -5.12 13.36
N ALA A 251 -7.65 -4.60 12.36
CA ALA A 251 -7.91 -3.17 12.22
C ALA A 251 -8.75 -2.59 13.37
N LEU A 252 -9.55 -3.41 14.06
CA LEU A 252 -10.29 -2.99 15.26
C LEU A 252 -9.38 -2.53 16.40
N GLN A 253 -8.10 -2.91 16.40
CA GLN A 253 -7.11 -2.43 17.38
C GLN A 253 -6.65 -0.99 17.11
N ASN A 254 -6.93 -0.45 15.93
CA ASN A 254 -6.61 0.93 15.54
C ASN A 254 -7.80 1.59 14.82
N PRO A 255 -8.90 1.88 15.56
CA PRO A 255 -10.14 2.33 14.96
C PRO A 255 -10.06 3.77 14.42
N GLU A 256 -9.09 4.57 14.86
CA GLU A 256 -8.80 5.90 14.30
C GLU A 256 -8.30 5.79 12.86
N GLN A 257 -7.30 4.95 12.60
CA GLN A 257 -6.81 4.72 11.24
C GLN A 257 -7.89 4.06 10.37
N LEU A 258 -8.74 3.21 10.95
CA LEU A 258 -9.86 2.60 10.23
C LEU A 258 -10.91 3.65 9.82
N LEU A 259 -11.16 4.66 10.66
CA LEU A 259 -12.07 5.76 10.35
C LEU A 259 -11.58 6.58 9.15
N GLU A 260 -10.28 6.81 9.03
CA GLU A 260 -9.69 7.54 7.90
C GLU A 260 -9.93 6.85 6.55
N VAL A 261 -9.96 5.52 6.52
CA VAL A 261 -10.05 4.75 5.27
C VAL A 261 -11.42 4.10 5.05
N TYR A 262 -12.35 4.20 6.00
CA TYR A 262 -13.64 3.50 5.96
C TYR A 262 -14.41 3.72 4.66
N ARG A 263 -14.43 4.96 4.16
CA ARG A 263 -15.16 5.35 2.95
C ARG A 263 -14.67 4.63 1.69
N VAL A 264 -13.41 4.21 1.67
CA VAL A 264 -12.75 3.63 0.50
C VAL A 264 -12.52 2.13 0.64
N LEU A 265 -13.14 1.49 1.63
CA LEU A 265 -13.14 0.04 1.74
C LEU A 265 -14.02 -0.55 0.63
N PRO A 266 -13.49 -1.46 -0.22
CA PRO A 266 -14.27 -2.07 -1.30
C PRO A 266 -15.34 -3.04 -0.79
N GLU A 267 -15.05 -3.70 0.34
CA GLU A 267 -15.85 -4.79 0.91
C GLU A 267 -15.79 -4.72 2.43
N ILE A 268 -16.80 -5.25 3.13
CA ILE A 268 -16.81 -5.37 4.59
C ILE A 268 -17.47 -6.70 4.95
N THR A 269 -16.76 -7.55 5.69
CA THR A 269 -17.21 -8.89 6.08
C THR A 269 -18.14 -8.83 7.27
N ASN A 270 -17.80 -8.02 8.29
CA ASN A 270 -18.66 -7.84 9.47
C ASN A 270 -19.01 -6.36 9.71
N PRO A 271 -20.05 -5.84 9.03
CA PRO A 271 -20.45 -4.44 9.16
C PRO A 271 -20.79 -4.03 10.60
N ALA A 272 -21.46 -4.91 11.36
CA ALA A 272 -21.87 -4.61 12.73
C ALA A 272 -20.67 -4.34 13.66
N ARG A 273 -19.66 -5.21 13.63
CA ARG A 273 -18.44 -5.02 14.45
C ARG A 273 -17.65 -3.80 14.01
N LEU A 274 -17.52 -3.61 12.70
CA LEU A 274 -16.78 -2.48 12.15
C LEU A 274 -17.46 -1.14 12.50
N HIS A 275 -18.78 -1.03 12.35
CA HIS A 275 -19.54 0.17 12.69
C HIS A 275 -19.49 0.48 14.19
N ALA A 276 -19.57 -0.53 15.06
CA ALA A 276 -19.43 -0.32 16.50
C ALA A 276 -18.08 0.30 16.85
N ALA A 277 -16.99 -0.19 16.25
CA ALA A 277 -15.65 0.36 16.47
C ALA A 277 -15.50 1.80 15.93
N LEU A 278 -16.07 2.10 14.76
CA LEU A 278 -16.05 3.45 14.19
C LEU A 278 -16.84 4.46 15.02
N ILE A 279 -18.00 4.08 15.54
CA ILE A 279 -18.81 4.92 16.43
C ILE A 279 -18.02 5.23 17.69
N ALA A 280 -17.41 4.21 18.31
CA ALA A 280 -16.58 4.38 19.50
C ALA A 280 -15.43 5.37 19.24
N ALA A 281 -14.70 5.21 18.13
CA ALA A 281 -13.61 6.13 17.77
C ALA A 281 -14.08 7.58 17.54
N ARG A 282 -15.21 7.79 16.86
CA ARG A 282 -15.78 9.14 16.65
C ARG A 282 -16.16 9.81 17.97
N LEU A 283 -16.74 9.06 18.91
CA LEU A 283 -17.08 9.58 20.23
C LEU A 283 -15.83 9.97 21.02
N THR A 284 -14.76 9.16 20.95
CA THR A 284 -13.47 9.47 21.57
C THR A 284 -12.86 10.75 20.98
N GLN A 285 -12.83 10.89 19.65
CA GLN A 285 -12.32 12.11 19.00
C GLN A 285 -13.12 13.35 19.41
N ALA A 286 -14.45 13.30 19.39
CA ALA A 286 -15.31 14.43 19.77
C ALA A 286 -15.10 14.85 21.24
N ALA A 287 -14.87 13.89 22.14
CA ALA A 287 -14.55 14.18 23.54
C ALA A 287 -13.18 14.86 23.69
N SER A 288 -12.18 14.47 22.89
CA SER A 288 -10.84 15.09 22.90
C SER A 288 -10.81 16.53 22.39
N PHE A 289 -11.72 16.93 21.49
CA PHE A 289 -11.85 18.30 20.99
C PHE A 289 -12.67 19.23 21.92
N SER A 290 -13.25 18.69 22.98
CA SER A 290 -14.08 19.44 23.94
C SER A 290 -13.33 19.84 25.22
N VAL A 291 -11.99 19.70 25.25
CA VAL A 291 -11.09 20.00 26.38
C VAL A 291 -10.14 21.13 26.04
#